data_AF-A0A1S8Y3A5-F1
#
_entry.id   AF-A0A1S8Y3A5-F1
#
_cell.length_a   1.000
_cell.length_b   1.000
_cell.length_c   1.000
_cell.angle_alpha   90.00
_cell.angle_beta   90.00
_cell.angle_gamma   90.00
#
_symmetry.space_group_name_H-M   'P 1'
#
loop_
_entity.id
_entity.type
_entity.pdbx_description
1 polymer ?
#
loop_
_entity_poly.entity_id
_entity_poly.type
_entity_poly.pdbx_seq_one_letter_code
_entity_poly.pdbx_strand_id
1 'polypeptide(L)'
;MRRVLLAGVALLCLTSCGLHSEQQARDEATTSVRERALNARQAAMKLLTDPPFAALSTERRLSGLAAAAGGDRYGMVFGQRVTQGGRLEVDVAYDATGNGGGYVAAVVHARLCVRLSGVVGADPQVEMADTPCAASFDRQLNPPDLIVTLED
;
A
#
# COMPACT_ATOMS: atom_id res chain seq x y z
N MET A 1 28.44 -57.64 -10.84
CA MET A 1 28.99 -56.28 -10.89
C MET A 1 27.84 -55.28 -10.92
N ARG A 2 27.77 -54.42 -9.90
CA ARG A 2 26.75 -53.37 -9.67
C ARG A 2 26.94 -52.24 -10.70
N ARG A 3 25.89 -51.86 -11.44
CA ARG A 3 25.84 -50.57 -12.16
C ARG A 3 24.68 -49.78 -11.58
N VAL A 4 25.04 -48.78 -10.77
CA VAL A 4 24.12 -47.88 -10.07
C VAL A 4 23.71 -46.77 -11.03
N LEU A 5 22.41 -46.49 -11.04
CA LEU A 5 21.70 -45.45 -11.77
C LEU A 5 22.32 -44.05 -11.51
N LEU A 6 22.61 -43.31 -12.58
CA LEU A 6 22.87 -41.87 -12.54
C LEU A 6 21.98 -41.20 -13.61
N ALA A 7 20.70 -41.08 -13.30
CA ALA A 7 19.75 -40.24 -14.03
C ALA A 7 18.82 -39.62 -13.00
N GLY A 8 19.22 -38.51 -12.38
CA GLY A 8 18.44 -37.92 -11.29
C GLY A 8 18.91 -36.58 -10.73
N VAL A 9 19.69 -35.77 -11.47
CA VAL A 9 20.21 -34.48 -10.96
C VAL A 9 20.12 -33.38 -12.03
N ALA A 10 18.99 -33.25 -12.73
CA ALA A 10 18.81 -32.18 -13.72
C ALA A 10 17.50 -31.38 -13.57
N LEU A 11 16.67 -31.65 -12.54
CA LEU A 11 15.37 -30.99 -12.37
C LEU A 11 15.26 -30.05 -11.16
N LEU A 12 16.32 -29.85 -10.37
CA LEU A 12 16.28 -29.01 -9.17
C LEU A 12 16.59 -27.52 -9.41
N CYS A 13 17.13 -27.14 -10.58
CA CYS A 13 17.51 -25.74 -10.85
C CYS A 13 16.40 -24.89 -11.49
N LEU A 14 15.34 -25.51 -12.03
CA LEU A 14 14.25 -24.77 -12.69
C LEU A 14 13.23 -24.20 -11.70
N THR A 15 13.04 -24.85 -10.55
CA THR A 15 12.12 -24.37 -9.52
C THR A 15 12.75 -23.29 -8.65
N SER A 16 14.06 -23.36 -8.36
CA SER A 16 14.74 -22.41 -7.47
C SER A 16 14.89 -21.01 -8.08
N CYS A 17 15.08 -20.91 -9.39
CA CYS A 17 15.30 -19.61 -10.06
C CYS A 17 14.00 -18.82 -10.24
N GLY A 18 12.87 -19.49 -10.52
CA GLY A 18 11.56 -18.84 -10.62
C GLY A 18 11.02 -18.37 -9.28
N LEU A 19 11.19 -19.18 -8.23
CA LEU A 19 10.76 -18.84 -6.86
C LEU A 19 11.50 -17.61 -6.31
N HIS A 20 12.79 -17.47 -6.62
CA HIS A 20 13.56 -16.31 -6.17
C HIS A 20 13.12 -15.00 -6.85
N SER A 21 12.84 -15.05 -8.16
CA SER A 21 12.33 -13.90 -8.91
C SER A 21 10.97 -13.44 -8.39
N GLU A 22 10.04 -14.37 -8.17
CA GLU A 22 8.72 -14.04 -7.65
C GLU A 22 8.77 -13.49 -6.22
N GLN A 23 9.58 -14.07 -5.34
CA GLN A 23 9.76 -13.55 -3.98
C GLN A 23 10.34 -12.14 -3.99
N GLN A 24 11.35 -11.87 -4.83
CA GLN A 24 11.91 -10.53 -4.99
C GLN A 24 10.83 -9.53 -5.44
N ALA A 25 10.01 -9.90 -6.43
CA ALA A 25 8.91 -9.05 -6.90
C ALA A 25 7.89 -8.76 -5.79
N ARG A 26 7.55 -9.76 -4.96
CA ARG A 26 6.65 -9.60 -3.81
C ARG A 26 7.23 -8.67 -2.76
N ASP A 27 8.50 -8.83 -2.41
CA ASP A 27 9.18 -8.02 -1.39
C ASP A 27 9.29 -6.56 -1.83
N GLU A 28 9.64 -6.32 -3.10
CA GLU A 28 9.69 -4.98 -3.70
C GLU A 28 8.30 -4.32 -3.72
N ALA A 29 7.26 -5.03 -4.19
CA ALA A 29 5.90 -4.51 -4.26
C ALA A 29 5.37 -4.14 -2.86
N THR A 30 5.60 -5.01 -1.87
CA THR A 30 5.20 -4.82 -0.47
C THR A 30 5.92 -3.62 0.16
N THR A 31 7.24 -3.52 -0.04
CA THR A 31 8.02 -2.39 0.47
C THR A 31 7.54 -1.08 -0.15
N SER A 32 7.38 -1.05 -1.48
CA SER A 32 6.96 0.16 -2.19
C SER A 32 5.57 0.64 -1.78
N VAL A 33 4.61 -0.27 -1.58
CA VAL A 33 3.26 0.12 -1.19
C VAL A 33 3.20 0.66 0.23
N ARG A 34 4.02 0.12 1.14
CA ARG A 34 4.16 0.63 2.52
C ARG A 34 4.84 1.98 2.58
N GLU A 35 5.91 2.17 1.80
CA GLU A 35 6.57 3.48 1.69
C GLU A 35 5.60 4.55 1.19
N ARG A 36 4.75 4.22 0.20
CA ARG A 36 3.69 5.13 -0.28
C ARG A 36 2.72 5.51 0.83
N ALA A 37 2.24 4.53 1.61
CA ALA A 37 1.35 4.79 2.74
C ALA A 37 2.02 5.64 3.84
N LEU A 38 3.28 5.37 4.16
CA LEU A 38 4.06 6.16 5.13
C LEU A 38 4.29 7.60 4.65
N ASN A 39 4.63 7.79 3.38
CA ASN A 39 4.79 9.13 2.79
C ASN A 39 3.47 9.91 2.83
N ALA A 40 2.35 9.26 2.54
CA ALA A 40 1.03 9.87 2.64
C ALA A 40 0.66 10.23 4.08
N ARG A 41 0.99 9.37 5.06
CA ARG A 41 0.84 9.68 6.49
C ARG A 41 1.65 10.91 6.89
N GLN A 42 2.90 11.02 6.44
CA GLN A 42 3.75 12.19 6.71
C GLN A 42 3.18 13.46 6.07
N ALA A 43 2.69 13.39 4.83
CA ALA A 43 2.04 14.51 4.15
C ALA A 43 0.77 14.95 4.89
N ALA A 44 -0.07 14.01 5.29
CA ALA A 44 -1.25 14.26 6.12
C ALA A 44 -0.87 14.91 7.46
N MET A 45 0.17 14.40 8.13
CA MET A 45 0.66 14.96 9.39
C MET A 45 1.03 16.44 9.24
N LYS A 46 1.85 16.74 8.23
CA LYS A 46 2.26 18.11 7.91
C LYS A 46 1.06 19.01 7.64
N LEU A 47 0.06 18.52 6.91
CA LEU A 47 -1.15 19.27 6.62
C LEU A 47 -1.98 19.55 7.88
N LEU A 48 -2.18 18.56 8.75
CA LEU A 48 -2.96 18.74 9.98
C LEU A 48 -2.27 19.67 10.99
N THR A 49 -0.94 19.79 10.95
CA THR A 49 -0.17 20.77 11.73
C THR A 49 -0.19 22.20 11.18
N ASP A 50 -0.68 22.42 9.95
CA ASP A 50 -0.57 23.71 9.27
C ASP A 50 -1.63 24.72 9.81
N PRO A 51 -1.23 25.85 10.41
CA PRO A 51 -2.18 26.79 11.02
C PRO A 51 -3.26 27.36 10.05
N PRO A 52 -2.95 27.72 8.79
CA PRO A 52 -3.95 28.08 7.80
C PRO A 52 -4.97 26.97 7.53
N PHE A 53 -4.55 25.71 7.57
CA PHE A 53 -5.44 24.57 7.40
C PHE A 53 -6.46 24.49 8.55
N ALA A 54 -6.05 24.82 9.77
CA ALA A 54 -6.92 24.91 10.93
C ALA A 54 -7.96 26.04 10.86
N ALA A 55 -7.80 27.02 9.98
CA ALA A 55 -8.81 28.05 9.77
C ALA A 55 -9.91 27.64 8.76
N LEU A 56 -9.72 26.54 8.02
CA LEU A 56 -10.67 26.07 7.01
C LEU A 56 -11.94 25.47 7.64
N SER A 57 -13.02 25.35 6.86
CA SER A 57 -14.21 24.61 7.27
C SER A 57 -13.92 23.10 7.36
N THR A 58 -14.73 22.35 8.11
CA THR A 58 -14.59 20.90 8.27
C THR A 58 -14.56 20.18 6.92
N GLU A 59 -15.41 20.57 5.97
CA GLU A 59 -15.48 19.97 4.64
C GLU A 59 -14.19 20.21 3.86
N ARG A 60 -13.65 21.44 3.91
CA ARG A 60 -12.38 21.77 3.26
C ARG A 60 -11.20 21.05 3.91
N ARG A 61 -11.22 20.86 5.23
CA ARG A 61 -10.21 20.07 5.93
C ARG A 61 -10.30 18.60 5.52
N LEU A 62 -11.51 18.03 5.44
CA LEU A 62 -11.68 16.65 5.01
C LEU A 62 -11.18 16.44 3.57
N SER A 63 -11.56 17.33 2.65
CA SER A 63 -11.09 17.28 1.26
C SER A 63 -9.58 17.48 1.15
N GLY A 64 -8.99 18.37 1.95
CA GLY A 64 -7.54 18.56 1.99
C GLY A 64 -6.79 17.35 2.54
N LEU A 65 -7.29 16.74 3.61
CA LEU A 65 -6.75 15.49 4.14
C LEU A 65 -6.84 14.38 3.09
N ALA A 66 -7.96 14.28 2.37
CA ALA A 66 -8.11 13.31 1.30
C ALA A 66 -7.11 13.52 0.16
N ALA A 67 -6.85 14.78 -0.21
CA ALA A 67 -5.83 15.12 -1.20
C ALA A 67 -4.42 14.74 -0.73
N ALA A 68 -4.06 15.06 0.53
CA ALA A 68 -2.76 14.69 1.09
C ALA A 68 -2.61 13.16 1.24
N ALA A 69 -3.66 12.48 1.66
CA ALA A 69 -3.69 11.02 1.81
C ALA A 69 -3.62 10.31 0.45
N GLY A 70 -4.25 10.83 -0.59
CA GLY A 70 -4.13 10.30 -1.95
C GLY A 70 -2.71 10.38 -2.52
N GLY A 71 -1.86 11.27 -1.99
CA GLY A 71 -0.50 11.51 -2.48
C GLY A 71 -0.47 11.98 -3.94
N ASP A 72 0.73 12.08 -4.52
CA ASP A 72 0.92 12.47 -5.93
C ASP A 72 0.54 11.32 -6.90
N ARG A 73 -0.75 10.96 -6.93
CA ARG A 73 -1.40 10.03 -7.89
C ARG A 73 -1.28 8.53 -7.60
N TYR A 74 -0.73 8.16 -6.45
CA TYR A 74 -0.52 6.74 -6.10
C TYR A 74 -1.56 6.16 -5.14
N GLY A 75 -2.36 7.01 -4.50
CA GLY A 75 -3.45 6.62 -3.60
C GLY A 75 -4.81 6.88 -4.21
N MET A 76 -5.70 5.90 -4.12
CA MET A 76 -7.10 6.00 -4.48
C MET A 76 -7.95 6.15 -3.22
N VAL A 77 -8.48 7.36 -3.00
CA VAL A 77 -9.40 7.63 -1.89
C VAL A 77 -10.75 6.98 -2.18
N PHE A 78 -11.24 6.15 -1.27
CA PHE A 78 -12.54 5.47 -1.41
C PHE A 78 -13.49 5.68 -0.23
N GLY A 79 -13.02 6.31 0.85
CA GLY A 79 -13.85 6.67 1.99
C GLY A 79 -13.39 8.00 2.59
N GLN A 80 -14.35 8.85 2.96
CA GLN A 80 -14.11 10.10 3.67
C GLN A 80 -15.23 10.31 4.69
N ARG A 81 -14.88 10.62 5.93
CA ARG A 81 -15.87 10.89 6.98
C ARG A 81 -15.29 11.77 8.08
N VAL A 82 -16.18 12.42 8.83
CA VAL A 82 -15.86 13.13 10.07
C VAL A 82 -16.56 12.38 11.19
N THR A 83 -15.82 11.98 12.22
CA THR A 83 -16.39 11.27 13.37
C THR A 83 -16.75 12.23 14.51
N GLN A 84 -17.46 11.70 15.50
CA GLN A 84 -17.79 12.45 16.72
C GLN A 84 -16.49 12.92 17.39
N GLY A 85 -16.43 14.22 17.71
CA GLY A 85 -15.20 14.87 18.21
C GLY A 85 -14.36 15.57 17.12
N GLY A 86 -14.82 15.62 15.87
CA GLY A 86 -14.18 16.41 14.82
C GLY A 86 -12.92 15.76 14.21
N ARG A 87 -12.72 14.46 14.46
CA ARG A 87 -11.66 13.68 13.83
C ARG A 87 -12.03 13.42 12.37
N LEU A 88 -11.06 13.66 11.49
CA LEU A 88 -11.16 13.45 10.06
C LEU A 88 -10.62 12.06 9.75
N GLU A 89 -11.32 11.31 8.90
CA GLU A 89 -10.89 9.98 8.46
C GLU A 89 -10.98 9.87 6.95
N VAL A 90 -9.93 9.29 6.35
CA VAL A 90 -9.86 9.00 4.93
C VAL A 90 -9.37 7.57 4.75
N ASP A 91 -10.11 6.79 3.98
CA ASP A 91 -9.71 5.45 3.58
C ASP A 91 -9.09 5.52 2.17
N VAL A 92 -7.87 5.00 2.02
CA VAL A 92 -7.07 5.08 0.80
C VAL A 92 -6.48 3.72 0.45
N ALA A 93 -6.51 3.37 -0.83
CA ALA A 93 -5.79 2.23 -1.38
C ALA A 93 -4.55 2.72 -2.11
N TYR A 94 -3.39 2.16 -1.79
CA TYR A 94 -2.15 2.37 -2.52
C TYR A 94 -1.83 1.13 -3.33
N ASP A 95 -1.43 1.33 -4.58
CA ASP A 95 -0.95 0.27 -5.46
C ASP A 95 0.55 0.43 -5.72
N ALA A 96 1.24 -0.70 -5.83
CA ALA A 96 2.62 -0.75 -6.28
C ALA A 96 2.87 -2.01 -7.11
N THR A 97 3.91 -1.95 -7.93
CA THR A 97 4.39 -3.07 -8.73
C THR A 97 5.83 -3.35 -8.34
N GLY A 98 6.15 -4.60 -8.04
CA GLY A 98 7.52 -5.07 -7.85
C GLY A 98 7.97 -5.96 -9.00
N ASN A 99 9.27 -5.98 -9.25
CA ASN A 99 9.88 -6.64 -10.40
C ASN A 99 11.01 -7.59 -9.95
N GLY A 100 10.85 -8.86 -10.24
CA GLY A 100 11.84 -9.89 -10.02
C GLY A 100 12.84 -9.97 -11.18
N GLY A 101 14.13 -10.08 -10.86
CA GLY A 101 15.17 -10.32 -11.87
C GLY A 101 15.20 -11.78 -12.36
N GLY A 102 16.01 -12.05 -13.40
CA GLY A 102 16.31 -13.40 -13.86
C GLY A 102 15.91 -13.69 -15.31
N TYR A 103 16.07 -14.95 -15.73
CA TYR A 103 15.74 -15.40 -17.10
C TYR A 103 14.23 -15.34 -17.39
N VAL A 104 13.41 -15.59 -16.37
CA VAL A 104 11.97 -15.28 -16.37
C VAL A 104 11.76 -14.19 -15.33
N ALA A 105 11.50 -12.96 -15.79
CA ALA A 105 11.20 -11.85 -14.90
C ALA A 105 9.78 -12.01 -14.34
N ALA A 106 9.65 -11.94 -13.01
CA ALA A 106 8.35 -11.90 -12.35
C ALA A 106 7.88 -10.45 -12.16
N VAL A 107 6.58 -10.24 -12.24
CA VAL A 107 5.94 -8.96 -11.92
C VAL A 107 4.82 -9.25 -10.93
N VAL A 108 4.76 -8.49 -9.84
CA VAL A 108 3.73 -8.64 -8.79
C VAL A 108 3.12 -7.28 -8.51
N HIS A 109 1.80 -7.21 -8.56
CA HIS A 109 1.00 -6.05 -8.19
C HIS A 109 0.46 -6.20 -6.78
N ALA A 110 0.87 -5.29 -5.88
CA ALA A 110 0.43 -5.28 -4.50
C ALA A 110 -0.49 -4.09 -4.22
N ARG A 111 -1.48 -4.30 -3.36
CA ARG A 111 -2.36 -3.24 -2.83
C ARG A 111 -2.38 -3.25 -1.32
N LEU A 112 -2.29 -2.06 -0.73
CA LEU A 112 -2.47 -1.81 0.70
C LEU A 112 -3.61 -0.83 0.90
N CYS A 113 -4.58 -1.18 1.74
CA CYS A 113 -5.72 -0.33 2.07
C CYS A 113 -5.64 0.11 3.53
N VAL A 114 -5.56 1.41 3.75
CA VAL A 114 -5.42 1.98 5.10
C VAL A 114 -6.41 3.10 5.33
N ARG A 115 -6.73 3.32 6.60
CA ARG A 115 -7.40 4.51 7.10
C ARG A 115 -6.38 5.44 7.71
N LEU A 116 -6.31 6.66 7.21
CA LEU A 116 -5.64 7.76 7.89
C LEU A 116 -6.68 8.52 8.71
N SER A 117 -6.40 8.71 10.00
CA SER A 117 -7.26 9.50 10.88
C SER A 117 -6.47 10.52 11.68
N GLY A 118 -7.07 11.68 11.93
CA GLY A 118 -6.43 12.70 12.77
C GLY A 118 -7.36 13.85 13.12
N VAL A 119 -6.93 14.66 14.08
CA VAL A 119 -7.61 15.90 14.49
C VAL A 119 -6.70 17.07 14.13
N VAL A 120 -7.28 18.18 13.66
CA VAL A 120 -6.52 19.40 13.40
C VAL A 120 -6.23 20.12 14.72
N GLY A 121 -4.98 20.49 14.98
CA GLY A 121 -4.61 21.14 16.24
C GLY A 121 -3.11 21.28 16.44
N ALA A 122 -2.70 21.63 17.67
CA ALA A 122 -1.31 21.92 18.02
C ALA A 122 -0.41 20.67 18.21
N ASP A 123 -1.01 19.50 18.46
CA ASP A 123 -0.34 18.19 18.45
C ASP A 123 -1.20 17.18 17.68
N PRO A 124 -1.33 17.36 16.36
CA PRO A 124 -2.13 16.45 15.56
C PRO A 124 -1.31 15.17 15.38
N GLN A 125 -1.86 14.04 15.82
CA GLN A 125 -1.34 12.73 15.48
C GLN A 125 -2.17 12.16 14.33
N VAL A 126 -1.52 11.84 13.22
CA VAL A 126 -2.13 11.00 12.17
C VAL A 126 -1.90 9.55 12.52
N GLU A 127 -2.99 8.88 12.87
CA GLU A 127 -3.05 7.43 12.99
C GLU A 127 -3.24 6.81 11.60
N MET A 128 -2.61 5.67 11.38
CA MET A 128 -2.75 4.86 10.18
C MET A 128 -3.04 3.43 10.60
N ALA A 129 -4.13 2.86 10.10
CA ALA A 129 -4.55 1.50 10.42
C ALA A 129 -5.03 0.78 9.16
N ASP A 130 -4.86 -0.55 9.12
CA ASP A 130 -5.42 -1.37 8.04
C ASP A 130 -6.95 -1.22 7.99
N THR A 131 -7.49 -1.19 6.78
CA THR A 131 -8.93 -1.19 6.53
C THR A 131 -9.25 -2.07 5.32
N PRO A 132 -10.42 -2.72 5.27
CA PRO A 132 -10.82 -3.44 4.08
C PRO A 132 -10.79 -2.54 2.84
N CYS A 133 -10.26 -3.06 1.74
CA CYS A 133 -10.36 -2.41 0.45
C CYS A 133 -11.81 -2.30 -0.01
N ALA A 134 -12.15 -1.24 -0.75
CA ALA A 134 -13.50 -1.08 -1.27
C ALA A 134 -13.85 -2.21 -2.26
N ALA A 135 -15.05 -2.79 -2.12
CA ALA A 135 -15.57 -3.80 -3.05
C ALA A 135 -15.71 -3.30 -4.51
N SER A 136 -15.71 -1.97 -4.72
CA SER A 136 -15.67 -1.39 -6.06
C SER A 136 -14.38 -1.72 -6.81
N PHE A 137 -13.30 -2.03 -6.10
CA PHE A 137 -12.02 -2.37 -6.70
C PHE A 137 -11.98 -3.78 -7.31
N ASP A 138 -12.86 -4.69 -6.88
CA ASP A 138 -12.95 -6.06 -7.42
C ASP A 138 -13.33 -6.10 -8.91
N ARG A 139 -13.81 -4.97 -9.45
CA ARG A 139 -14.20 -4.81 -10.87
C ARG A 139 -13.12 -4.14 -11.73
N GLN A 140 -11.94 -3.85 -11.17
CA GLN A 140 -10.85 -3.26 -11.95
C GLN A 140 -10.31 -4.25 -12.98
N LEU A 141 -9.90 -3.73 -14.14
CA LEU A 141 -9.34 -4.51 -15.25
C LEU A 141 -8.06 -5.28 -14.85
N ASN A 142 -7.34 -4.79 -13.84
CA ASN A 142 -6.15 -5.42 -13.29
C ASN A 142 -6.27 -5.46 -11.75
N PRO A 143 -6.83 -6.53 -11.16
CA PRO A 143 -6.82 -6.70 -9.71
C PRO A 143 -5.38 -6.91 -9.22
N PRO A 144 -5.06 -6.55 -7.97
CA PRO A 144 -3.76 -6.85 -7.39
C PRO A 144 -3.57 -8.36 -7.23
N ASP A 145 -2.35 -8.84 -7.42
CA ASP A 145 -1.96 -10.22 -7.13
C ASP A 145 -1.90 -10.47 -5.61
N LEU A 146 -1.67 -9.42 -4.83
CA LEU A 146 -1.50 -9.47 -3.38
C LEU A 146 -2.17 -8.28 -2.68
N ILE A 147 -2.97 -8.56 -1.65
CA ILE A 147 -3.36 -7.56 -0.65
C ILE A 147 -2.41 -7.68 0.54
N VAL A 148 -1.80 -6.58 0.92
CA VAL A 148 -0.83 -6.49 2.03
C VAL A 148 -1.40 -5.68 3.18
N THR A 149 -0.93 -5.97 4.39
CA THR A 149 -1.20 -5.18 5.59
C THR A 149 0.02 -4.37 6.01
N LEU A 150 -0.16 -3.48 6.98
CA LEU A 150 0.93 -2.68 7.56
C LEU A 150 1.98 -3.53 8.29
N GLU A 151 1.61 -4.70 8.83
CA GLU A 151 2.46 -5.49 9.75
C GLU A 151 3.08 -6.76 9.13
N ASP A 152 2.67 -7.21 7.92
CA ASP A 152 3.20 -8.44 7.29
C ASP A 152 4.74 -8.48 7.06
#